data_AF-A0A7W9IFT8-F1
#
_entry.id   AF-A0A7W9IFT8-F1
#
_cell.length_a   1.000
_cell.length_b   1.000
_cell.length_c   1.000
_cell.angle_alpha   90.00
_cell.angle_beta   90.00
_cell.angle_gamma   90.00
#
_symmetry.space_group_name_H-M   'P 1'
#
loop_
_entity.id
_entity.type
_entity.pdbx_description
1 polymer ?
#
loop_
_entity_poly.entity_id
_entity_poly.type
_entity_poly.pdbx_seq_one_letter_code
_entity_poly.pdbx_strand_id
1 'polypeptide(L)'
;MNSRRPWPPVRGWVMQQTLKIALTAELDAAAVMVADSDVVLVRPTTAASFTVGGRLCLHREEGGVTPGMERHILWHRVSRELLGLPPAPPPPLVDYVTALNFWTPATARALQHRVSETTGRPWLDAFNSRLHISEFMLYGVFVDEILAASCPPPSNTTICHKNWQRTPLDREDALAFADRLGPDAVAMMISAKSGTPYEVRQAAIRRCAEITR
;
A
#
# COMPACT_ATOMS: atom_id res chain seq x y z
N MET A 1 20.17 24.32 9.87
CA MET A 1 19.01 24.06 10.76
C MET A 1 18.24 25.37 10.94
N ASN A 2 17.01 25.47 10.41
CA ASN A 2 16.23 26.72 10.47
C ASN A 2 15.53 26.84 11.83
N SER A 3 16.09 27.62 12.75
CA SER A 3 15.57 27.83 14.10
C SER A 3 14.20 28.52 14.16
N ARG A 4 13.76 29.16 13.07
CA ARG A 4 12.44 29.82 12.97
C ARG A 4 11.31 28.90 12.53
N ARG A 5 11.65 27.72 12.01
CA ARG A 5 10.71 26.65 11.63
C ARG A 5 11.36 25.31 11.97
N PRO A 6 11.40 24.92 13.25
CA PRO A 6 11.95 23.62 13.63
C PRO A 6 11.17 22.54 12.88
N TRP A 7 11.89 21.65 12.20
CA TRP A 7 11.28 20.47 11.60
C TRP A 7 10.67 19.64 12.72
N PRO A 8 9.33 19.49 12.79
CA PRO A 8 8.75 18.57 13.75
C PRO A 8 9.31 17.17 13.48
N PRO A 9 9.58 16.36 14.52
CA PRO A 9 10.13 15.02 14.33
C PRO A 9 9.22 14.22 13.40
N VAL A 10 9.81 13.66 12.34
CA VAL A 10 9.09 12.75 11.44
C VAL A 10 8.73 11.50 12.23
N ARG A 11 7.43 11.23 12.37
CA ARG A 11 6.95 10.04 13.10
C ARG A 11 7.40 8.78 12.35
N GLY A 12 7.81 7.74 13.09
CA GLY A 12 8.34 6.51 12.49
C GLY A 12 7.45 5.90 11.40
N TRP A 13 6.12 5.94 11.59
CA TRP A 13 5.17 5.44 10.59
C TRP A 13 5.09 6.27 9.30
N VAL A 14 5.37 7.59 9.34
CA VAL A 14 5.47 8.44 8.13
C VAL A 14 6.82 8.21 7.46
N MET A 15 7.87 7.99 8.24
CA MET A 15 9.20 7.67 7.73
C MET A 15 9.19 6.35 6.93
N GLN A 16 8.51 5.31 7.42
CA GLN A 16 8.34 4.04 6.69
C GLN A 16 7.71 4.25 5.31
N GLN A 17 6.64 5.05 5.24
CA GLN A 17 5.97 5.40 3.98
C GLN A 17 6.86 6.18 3.03
N THR A 18 7.61 7.14 3.57
CA THR A 18 8.58 7.94 2.81
C THR A 18 9.66 7.06 2.20
N LEU A 19 10.21 6.12 2.97
CA LEU A 19 11.25 5.20 2.51
C LEU A 19 10.75 4.32 1.36
N LYS A 20 9.50 3.84 1.40
CA LYS A 20 8.92 3.06 0.29
C LYS A 20 8.95 3.85 -1.02
N ILE A 21 8.51 5.12 -1.01
CA ILE A 21 8.48 5.97 -2.21
C ILE A 21 9.91 6.34 -2.65
N ALA A 22 10.75 6.76 -1.71
CA ALA A 22 12.11 7.20 -2.00
C ALA A 22 12.96 6.07 -2.58
N LEU A 23 13.01 4.91 -1.91
CA LEU A 23 13.81 3.77 -2.36
C LEU A 23 13.31 3.24 -3.70
N THR A 24 11.99 3.18 -3.92
CA THR A 24 11.45 2.77 -5.22
C THR A 24 11.96 3.66 -6.35
N ALA A 25 12.03 4.98 -6.13
CA ALA A 25 12.47 5.93 -7.16
C ALA A 25 13.97 5.84 -7.51
N GLU A 26 14.80 5.42 -6.55
CA GLU A 26 16.26 5.30 -6.68
C GLU A 26 16.71 3.97 -7.30
N LEU A 27 15.86 2.93 -7.25
CA LEU A 27 16.22 1.61 -7.76
C LEU A 27 16.25 1.58 -9.30
N ASP A 28 17.28 0.93 -9.85
CA ASP A 28 17.37 0.55 -11.26
C ASP A 28 16.73 -0.83 -11.45
N ALA A 29 15.40 -0.87 -11.45
CA ALA A 29 14.62 -2.08 -11.60
C ALA A 29 13.38 -1.83 -12.47
N ALA A 30 12.92 -2.84 -13.22
CA ALA A 30 11.69 -2.74 -13.99
C ALA A 30 10.44 -2.57 -13.10
N ALA A 31 10.47 -3.18 -11.92
CA ALA A 31 9.42 -3.10 -10.92
C ALA A 31 10.00 -3.41 -9.52
N VAL A 32 9.36 -2.85 -8.50
CA VAL A 32 9.77 -2.95 -7.09
C VAL A 32 8.59 -3.49 -6.30
N MET A 33 8.80 -4.59 -5.59
CA MET A 33 7.85 -5.14 -4.63
C MET A 33 7.92 -4.35 -3.34
N VAL A 34 6.81 -3.72 -2.97
CA VAL A 34 6.66 -2.93 -1.75
C VAL A 34 5.79 -3.71 -0.78
N ALA A 35 6.37 -4.13 0.34
CA ALA A 35 5.72 -4.95 1.35
C ALA A 35 5.74 -4.29 2.73
N ASP A 36 4.67 -4.47 3.50
CA ASP A 36 4.66 -4.23 4.93
C ASP A 36 5.48 -5.30 5.67
N SER A 37 5.97 -4.96 6.87
CA SER A 37 6.88 -5.82 7.65
C SER A 37 6.27 -7.12 8.16
N ASP A 38 4.95 -7.26 8.12
CA ASP A 38 4.18 -8.44 8.54
C ASP A 38 3.69 -9.28 7.36
N VAL A 39 4.13 -8.97 6.12
CA VAL A 39 3.90 -9.79 4.94
C VAL A 39 4.86 -10.99 4.91
N VAL A 40 4.32 -12.15 4.52
CA VAL A 40 5.10 -13.36 4.24
C VAL A 40 4.74 -13.88 2.86
N LEU A 41 5.77 -14.12 2.03
CA LEU A 41 5.61 -14.81 0.76
C LEU A 41 5.38 -16.30 1.00
N VAL A 42 4.36 -16.87 0.36
CA VAL A 42 3.95 -18.26 0.52
C VAL A 42 4.06 -19.06 -0.78
N ARG A 43 4.41 -18.40 -1.89
CA ARG A 43 4.70 -19.00 -3.20
C ARG A 43 5.96 -18.36 -3.79
N PRO A 44 6.64 -19.03 -4.74
CA PRO A 44 7.65 -18.36 -5.58
C PRO A 44 7.03 -17.15 -6.28
N THR A 45 7.64 -15.97 -6.09
CA THR A 45 7.14 -14.70 -6.62
C THR A 45 8.13 -14.14 -7.62
N THR A 46 7.63 -13.71 -8.78
CA THR A 46 8.42 -13.05 -9.82
C THR A 46 7.75 -11.77 -10.28
N ALA A 47 8.40 -11.06 -11.20
CA ALA A 47 7.79 -9.90 -11.82
C ALA A 47 6.45 -10.22 -12.52
N ALA A 48 6.34 -11.42 -13.09
CA ALA A 48 5.13 -11.84 -13.80
C ALA A 48 3.93 -12.05 -12.87
N SER A 49 4.16 -12.34 -11.59
CA SER A 49 3.11 -12.57 -10.58
C SER A 49 2.19 -11.36 -10.36
N PHE A 50 2.61 -10.18 -10.82
CA PHE A 50 1.89 -8.92 -10.65
C PHE A 50 1.57 -8.22 -11.97
N THR A 51 1.69 -8.92 -13.09
CA THR A 51 1.35 -8.36 -14.39
C THR A 51 0.15 -9.07 -14.98
N VAL A 52 -0.77 -8.30 -15.56
CA VAL A 52 -1.88 -8.84 -16.38
C VAL A 52 -1.74 -8.23 -17.77
N GLY A 53 -1.64 -9.08 -18.79
CA GLY A 53 -1.40 -8.63 -20.16
C GLY A 53 -0.10 -7.83 -20.33
N GLY A 54 0.95 -8.17 -19.57
CA GLY A 54 2.25 -7.48 -19.62
C GLY A 54 2.28 -6.12 -18.92
N ARG A 55 1.18 -5.68 -18.32
CA ARG A 55 1.08 -4.42 -17.57
C ARG A 55 1.07 -4.70 -16.07
N LEU A 56 1.82 -3.88 -15.32
CA LEU A 56 1.84 -3.92 -13.86
C LEU A 56 0.44 -3.69 -13.29
N CYS A 57 0.01 -4.55 -12.36
CA CYS A 57 -1.25 -4.37 -11.65
C CYS A 57 -1.17 -3.23 -10.65
N LEU A 58 -2.28 -2.52 -10.49
CA LEU A 58 -2.52 -1.59 -9.40
C LEU A 58 -3.49 -2.25 -8.41
N HIS A 59 -3.20 -2.24 -7.11
CA HIS A 59 -4.21 -2.59 -6.12
C HIS A 59 -5.33 -1.55 -6.13
N ARG A 60 -6.51 -1.93 -6.64
CA ARG A 60 -7.67 -1.05 -6.80
C ARG A 60 -8.92 -1.79 -6.36
N GLU A 61 -9.40 -1.50 -5.16
CA GLU A 61 -10.59 -2.10 -4.56
C GLU A 61 -11.78 -1.13 -4.68
N GLU A 62 -12.64 -1.36 -5.67
CA GLU A 62 -13.80 -0.50 -5.93
C GLU A 62 -14.74 -0.46 -4.73
N GLY A 63 -15.06 0.76 -4.28
CA GLY A 63 -15.90 0.98 -3.11
C GLY A 63 -15.32 0.47 -1.79
N GLY A 64 -14.03 0.16 -1.73
CA GLY A 64 -13.36 -0.34 -0.54
C GLY A 64 -13.30 0.66 0.63
N VAL A 65 -13.36 1.97 0.34
CA VAL A 65 -13.42 3.01 1.38
C VAL A 65 -14.88 3.39 1.64
N THR A 66 -15.41 2.97 2.79
CA THR A 66 -16.78 3.25 3.22
C THR A 66 -16.89 4.52 4.09
N PRO A 67 -18.08 5.09 4.31
CA PRO A 67 -18.26 6.29 5.15
C PRO A 67 -17.68 6.19 6.57
N GLY A 68 -17.67 5.00 7.17
CA GLY A 68 -17.11 4.76 8.51
C GLY A 68 -15.58 4.71 8.57
N MET A 69 -14.89 4.74 7.42
CA MET A 69 -13.43 4.65 7.34
C MET A 69 -12.80 6.04 7.33
N GLU A 70 -13.06 6.83 8.38
CA GLU A 70 -12.63 8.24 8.51
C GLU A 70 -11.16 8.47 8.13
N ARG A 71 -10.28 7.55 8.53
CA ARG A 71 -8.85 7.63 8.23
C ARG A 71 -8.54 7.46 6.74
N HIS A 72 -9.23 6.57 6.04
CA HIS A 72 -9.03 6.37 4.59
C HIS A 72 -9.62 7.54 3.80
N ILE A 73 -10.75 8.11 4.26
CA ILE A 73 -11.32 9.34 3.70
C ILE A 73 -10.31 10.49 3.84
N LEU A 74 -9.68 10.62 5.01
CA LEU A 74 -8.63 11.60 5.25
C LEU A 74 -7.40 11.38 4.35
N TRP A 75 -6.98 10.13 4.16
CA TRP A 75 -5.89 9.80 3.25
C TRP A 75 -6.21 10.15 1.80
N HIS A 76 -7.45 9.94 1.34
CA HIS A 76 -7.93 10.39 0.04
C HIS A 76 -7.81 11.91 -0.10
N ARG A 77 -8.34 12.65 0.87
CA ARG A 77 -8.29 14.11 0.89
C ARG A 77 -6.86 14.63 0.81
N VAL A 78 -5.97 14.13 1.67
CA VAL A 78 -4.56 14.55 1.71
C VAL A 78 -3.83 14.18 0.42
N SER A 79 -4.10 13.01 -0.15
CA SER A 79 -3.50 12.59 -1.42
C SER A 79 -3.90 13.54 -2.55
N ARG A 80 -5.20 13.87 -2.66
CA ARG A 80 -5.72 14.81 -3.66
C ARG A 80 -5.15 16.22 -3.50
N GLU A 81 -5.03 16.72 -2.27
CA GLU A 81 -4.37 18.00 -1.99
C GLU A 81 -2.92 18.02 -2.47
N LEU A 82 -2.14 16.96 -2.20
CA LEU A 82 -0.74 16.87 -2.63
C LEU A 82 -0.58 16.69 -4.13
N LEU A 83 -1.59 16.14 -4.80
CA LEU A 83 -1.61 15.90 -6.24
C LEU A 83 -2.30 17.01 -7.04
N GLY A 84 -2.88 18.01 -6.38
CA GLY A 84 -3.55 19.14 -7.03
C GLY A 84 -4.87 18.73 -7.71
N LEU A 85 -5.53 17.72 -7.16
CA LEU A 85 -6.81 17.21 -7.64
C LEU A 85 -7.97 17.88 -6.90
N PRO A 86 -9.16 17.96 -7.51
CA PRO A 86 -10.36 18.38 -6.80
C PRO A 86 -10.67 17.42 -5.64
N PRO A 87 -11.44 17.86 -4.63
CA PRO A 87 -11.90 16.99 -3.55
C PRO A 87 -12.57 15.72 -4.08
N ALA A 88 -12.38 14.61 -3.34
CA ALA A 88 -13.07 13.36 -3.65
C ALA A 88 -14.60 13.54 -3.53
N PRO A 89 -15.40 12.79 -4.29
CA PRO A 89 -16.84 12.68 -4.02
C PRO A 89 -17.08 12.06 -2.63
N PRO A 90 -18.32 12.13 -2.12
CA PRO A 90 -18.68 11.37 -0.92
C PRO A 90 -18.42 9.86 -1.11
N PRO A 91 -18.00 9.13 -0.06
CA PRO A 91 -17.84 7.68 -0.12
C PRO A 91 -19.14 6.97 -0.55
N PRO A 92 -19.05 5.78 -1.17
CA PRO A 92 -17.85 4.92 -1.23
C PRO A 92 -16.78 5.38 -2.23
N LEU A 93 -15.50 5.23 -1.86
CA LEU A 93 -14.33 5.53 -2.71
C LEU A 93 -13.52 4.26 -2.98
N VAL A 94 -12.68 4.31 -4.00
CA VAL A 94 -11.68 3.27 -4.30
C VAL A 94 -10.67 3.18 -3.16
N ASP A 95 -10.36 1.97 -2.69
CA ASP A 95 -9.26 1.74 -1.77
C ASP A 95 -8.02 1.24 -2.52
N TYR A 96 -6.89 1.90 -2.28
CA TYR A 96 -5.59 1.54 -2.82
C TYR A 96 -4.68 0.88 -1.77
N VAL A 97 -5.15 0.76 -0.53
CA VAL A 97 -4.36 0.25 0.59
C VAL A 97 -4.28 -1.29 0.57
N THR A 98 -3.06 -1.78 0.55
CA THR A 98 -2.74 -3.21 0.62
C THR A 98 -1.47 -3.41 1.44
N ALA A 99 -1.21 -4.64 1.91
CA ALA A 99 0.02 -4.99 2.62
C ALA A 99 1.17 -5.24 1.65
N LEU A 100 0.87 -5.64 0.41
CA LEU A 100 1.84 -5.93 -0.65
C LEU A 100 1.38 -5.26 -1.94
N ASN A 101 2.28 -4.50 -2.56
CA ASN A 101 2.05 -3.80 -3.82
C ASN A 101 3.29 -3.85 -4.70
N PHE A 102 3.15 -3.44 -5.95
CA PHE A 102 4.27 -3.35 -6.90
C PHE A 102 4.25 -2.01 -7.60
N TRP A 103 5.39 -1.33 -7.56
CA TRP A 103 5.57 0.00 -8.12
C TRP A 103 6.66 0.00 -9.17
N THR A 104 6.69 1.01 -10.03
CA THR A 104 7.84 1.24 -10.91
C THR A 104 8.66 2.42 -10.41
N PRO A 105 10.00 2.39 -10.55
CA PRO A 105 10.83 3.55 -10.26
C PRO A 105 10.43 4.79 -11.05
N ALA A 106 10.01 4.63 -12.31
CA ALA A 106 9.56 5.72 -13.16
C ALA A 106 8.29 6.40 -12.60
N THR A 107 7.30 5.62 -12.17
CA THR A 107 6.08 6.15 -11.53
C THR A 107 6.41 6.82 -10.20
N ALA A 108 7.28 6.24 -9.37
CA ALA A 108 7.68 6.84 -8.11
C ALA A 108 8.38 8.19 -8.31
N ARG A 109 9.29 8.31 -9.29
CA ARG A 109 9.91 9.60 -9.66
C ARG A 109 8.88 10.62 -10.16
N ALA A 110 7.97 10.19 -11.03
CA ALA A 110 6.91 11.06 -11.53
C ALA A 110 5.98 11.56 -10.41
N LEU A 111 5.67 10.70 -9.43
CA LEU A 111 4.90 11.06 -8.24
C LEU A 111 5.62 12.14 -7.41
N GLN A 112 6.91 11.93 -7.14
CA GLN A 112 7.73 12.90 -6.41
C GLN A 112 7.76 14.26 -7.13
N HIS A 113 7.91 14.26 -8.46
CA HIS A 113 7.86 15.46 -9.27
C HIS A 113 6.50 16.15 -9.15
N ARG A 114 5.39 15.41 -9.34
CA ARG A 114 4.03 15.93 -9.27
C ARG A 114 3.72 16.60 -7.93
N VAL A 115 4.12 15.98 -6.83
CA VAL A 115 3.94 16.55 -5.49
C VAL A 115 4.75 17.84 -5.36
N SER A 116 5.97 17.87 -5.89
CA SER A 116 6.83 19.06 -5.81
C SER A 116 6.26 20.23 -6.62
N GLU A 117 5.81 19.97 -7.84
CA GLU A 117 5.18 20.95 -8.72
C GLU A 117 3.91 21.53 -8.11
N THR A 118 3.02 20.66 -7.62
CA THR A 118 1.73 21.06 -7.06
C THR A 118 1.90 21.93 -5.82
N THR A 119 2.86 21.58 -4.96
CA THR A 119 3.01 22.21 -3.65
C THR A 119 4.03 23.36 -3.63
N GLY A 120 4.85 23.49 -4.68
CA GLY A 120 5.97 24.44 -4.73
C GLY A 120 7.07 24.15 -3.70
N ARG A 121 7.15 22.92 -3.20
CA ARG A 121 8.08 22.49 -2.14
C ARG A 121 8.76 21.17 -2.55
N PRO A 122 9.94 20.83 -2.02
CA PRO A 122 10.47 19.48 -2.20
C PRO A 122 9.46 18.42 -1.76
N TRP A 123 9.29 17.34 -2.52
CA TRP A 123 8.25 16.34 -2.25
C TRP A 123 8.34 15.76 -0.83
N LEU A 124 9.56 15.50 -0.34
CA LEU A 124 9.81 15.01 1.01
C LEU A 124 9.22 15.96 2.04
N ASP A 125 9.36 17.27 1.82
CA ASP A 125 8.89 18.29 2.74
C ASP A 125 7.37 18.40 2.74
N ALA A 126 6.78 18.32 1.55
CA ALA A 126 5.34 18.34 1.37
C ALA A 126 4.69 17.10 1.99
N PHE A 127 5.22 15.91 1.69
CA PHE A 127 4.73 14.62 2.19
C PHE A 127 4.88 14.52 3.71
N ASN A 128 6.07 14.76 4.26
CA ASN A 128 6.34 14.60 5.70
C ASN A 128 5.66 15.68 6.56
N SER A 129 5.17 16.77 5.98
CA SER A 129 4.37 17.76 6.70
C SER A 129 2.92 17.30 7.00
N ARG A 130 2.49 16.15 6.46
CA ARG A 130 1.14 15.62 6.65
C ARG A 130 1.08 14.60 7.77
N LEU A 131 0.28 14.88 8.79
CA LEU A 131 0.07 13.99 9.95
C LEU A 131 -0.77 12.75 9.64
N HIS A 132 -1.51 12.75 8.53
CA HIS A 132 -2.40 11.66 8.16
C HIS A 132 -2.30 11.44 6.65
N ILE A 133 -1.31 10.65 6.26
CA ILE A 133 -1.03 10.29 4.88
C ILE A 133 -0.90 8.78 4.73
N SER A 134 -1.14 8.28 3.52
CA SER A 134 -0.86 6.91 3.10
C SER A 134 -0.11 6.98 1.78
N GLU A 135 1.06 6.35 1.72
CA GLU A 135 1.83 6.14 0.49
C GLU A 135 1.04 5.34 -0.55
N PHE A 136 0.31 4.31 -0.12
CA PHE A 136 -0.49 3.49 -1.02
C PHE A 136 -1.65 4.28 -1.61
N MET A 137 -2.34 5.08 -0.78
CA MET A 137 -3.40 5.98 -1.26
C MET A 137 -2.86 7.03 -2.23
N LEU A 138 -1.75 7.68 -1.88
CA LEU A 138 -1.13 8.71 -2.73
C LEU A 138 -0.68 8.15 -4.07
N TYR A 139 0.04 7.02 -4.05
CA TYR A 139 0.51 6.36 -5.27
C TYR A 139 -0.67 5.87 -6.12
N GLY A 140 -1.67 5.25 -5.50
CA GLY A 140 -2.84 4.72 -6.20
C GLY A 140 -3.66 5.80 -6.89
N VAL A 141 -4.00 6.88 -6.18
CA VAL A 141 -4.69 8.04 -6.78
C VAL A 141 -3.87 8.66 -7.91
N PHE A 142 -2.56 8.79 -7.76
CA PHE A 142 -1.69 9.32 -8.82
C PHE A 142 -1.69 8.45 -10.08
N VAL A 143 -1.58 7.13 -9.91
CA VAL A 143 -1.61 6.21 -11.05
C VAL A 143 -2.98 6.20 -11.71
N ASP A 144 -4.06 6.02 -10.94
CA ASP A 144 -5.41 5.85 -11.49
C ASP A 144 -5.94 7.14 -12.14
N GLU A 145 -5.78 8.29 -11.47
CA GLU A 145 -6.47 9.52 -11.88
C GLU A 145 -5.59 10.50 -12.68
N ILE A 146 -4.25 10.38 -12.61
CA ILE A 146 -3.34 11.29 -13.32
C ILE A 146 -2.64 10.57 -14.47
N LEU A 147 -1.95 9.45 -14.19
CA LEU A 147 -1.18 8.78 -15.24
C LEU A 147 -2.05 7.92 -16.17
N ALA A 148 -3.12 7.33 -15.64
CA ALA A 148 -3.90 6.32 -16.34
C ALA A 148 -5.36 6.73 -16.55
N ALA A 149 -5.68 8.02 -16.49
CA ALA A 149 -7.04 8.55 -16.60
C ALA A 149 -7.81 8.03 -17.83
N SER A 150 -7.10 7.71 -18.93
CA SER A 150 -7.69 7.17 -20.16
C SER A 150 -7.56 5.64 -20.31
N CYS A 151 -6.66 5.00 -19.56
CA CYS A 151 -6.43 3.56 -19.64
C CYS A 151 -5.86 3.03 -18.31
N PRO A 152 -6.72 2.78 -17.30
CA PRO A 152 -6.30 2.29 -15.99
C PRO A 152 -5.43 1.01 -16.12
N PRO A 153 -4.44 0.82 -15.22
CA PRO A 153 -3.74 -0.46 -15.14
C PRO A 153 -4.73 -1.57 -14.76
N PRO A 154 -4.43 -2.83 -15.11
CA PRO A 154 -5.21 -3.95 -14.57
C PRO A 154 -5.19 -3.91 -13.03
N SER A 155 -6.27 -4.37 -12.40
CA SER A 155 -6.33 -4.52 -10.95
C SER A 155 -6.30 -5.98 -10.54
N ASN A 156 -5.58 -6.27 -9.46
CA ASN A 156 -5.65 -7.56 -8.78
C ASN A 156 -5.56 -7.34 -7.27
N THR A 157 -6.67 -7.60 -6.56
CA THR A 157 -6.79 -7.43 -5.11
C THR A 157 -6.51 -8.72 -4.34
N THR A 158 -6.29 -9.85 -5.02
CA THR A 158 -6.14 -11.19 -4.41
C THR A 158 -4.68 -11.61 -4.22
N ILE A 159 -3.72 -10.83 -4.72
CA ILE A 159 -2.27 -11.14 -4.65
C ILE A 159 -1.79 -11.37 -3.21
N CYS A 160 -2.36 -10.64 -2.24
CA CYS A 160 -2.01 -10.77 -0.83
C CYS A 160 -3.24 -11.10 0.01
N HIS A 161 -3.27 -12.29 0.57
CA HIS A 161 -4.31 -12.74 1.50
C HIS A 161 -4.13 -12.07 2.86
N LYS A 162 -5.05 -11.19 3.25
CA LYS A 162 -4.83 -10.20 4.31
C LYS A 162 -5.87 -10.30 5.43
N ASN A 163 -5.44 -10.31 6.69
CA ASN A 163 -6.29 -10.11 7.87
C ASN A 163 -5.95 -8.77 8.56
N TRP A 164 -6.80 -7.76 8.34
CA TRP A 164 -6.66 -6.43 8.94
C TRP A 164 -7.32 -6.27 10.30
N GLN A 165 -7.98 -7.32 10.82
CA GLN A 165 -8.68 -7.23 12.08
C GLN A 165 -7.72 -6.90 13.22
N ARG A 166 -8.20 -6.10 14.16
CA ARG A 166 -7.46 -5.70 15.37
C ARG A 166 -7.63 -6.68 16.54
N THR A 167 -8.45 -7.70 16.33
CA THR A 167 -8.71 -8.77 17.29
C THR A 167 -7.69 -9.89 17.06
N PRO A 168 -7.07 -10.44 18.12
CA PRO A 168 -6.15 -11.55 17.96
C PRO A 168 -6.91 -12.77 17.44
N LEU A 169 -6.28 -13.48 16.51
CA LEU A 169 -6.73 -14.81 16.12
C LEU A 169 -6.24 -15.82 17.16
N ASP A 170 -7.06 -16.82 17.45
CA ASP A 170 -6.57 -18.04 18.07
C ASP A 170 -5.95 -18.98 17.02
N ARG A 171 -5.53 -20.17 17.44
CA ARG A 171 -4.89 -21.14 16.55
C ARG A 171 -5.84 -21.69 15.50
N GLU A 172 -7.10 -21.93 15.86
CA GLU A 172 -8.09 -22.50 14.94
C GLU A 172 -8.42 -21.48 13.84
N ASP A 173 -8.71 -20.25 14.23
CA ASP A 173 -8.99 -19.15 13.31
C ASP A 173 -7.81 -18.83 12.39
N ALA A 174 -6.58 -18.95 12.90
CA ALA A 174 -5.37 -18.74 12.11
C ALA A 174 -5.16 -19.84 11.06
N LEU A 175 -5.50 -21.10 11.38
CA LEU A 175 -5.47 -22.20 10.42
C LEU A 175 -6.60 -22.05 9.39
N ALA A 176 -7.80 -21.71 9.83
CA ALA A 176 -8.92 -21.43 8.93
C ALA A 176 -8.63 -20.23 8.01
N PHE A 177 -7.92 -19.21 8.50
CA PHE A 177 -7.41 -18.12 7.67
C PHE A 177 -6.46 -18.65 6.59
N ALA A 178 -5.50 -19.51 6.95
CA ALA A 178 -4.56 -20.10 6.00
C ALA A 178 -5.26 -20.98 4.96
N ASP A 179 -6.26 -21.78 5.34
CA ASP A 179 -7.01 -22.65 4.42
C ASP A 179 -7.84 -21.88 3.39
N ARG A 180 -8.13 -20.59 3.65
CA ARG A 180 -8.79 -19.68 2.69
C ARG A 180 -7.83 -18.98 1.74
N LEU A 181 -6.54 -19.32 1.76
CA LEU A 181 -5.55 -18.73 0.85
C LEU A 181 -5.97 -18.99 -0.61
N GLY A 182 -6.20 -17.91 -1.35
CA GLY A 182 -6.58 -17.99 -2.76
C GLY A 182 -5.52 -18.68 -3.63
N PRO A 183 -5.92 -19.24 -4.79
CA PRO A 183 -4.99 -19.92 -5.70
C PRO A 183 -3.89 -18.98 -6.24
N ASP A 184 -4.23 -17.70 -6.45
CA ASP A 184 -3.31 -16.69 -7.01
C ASP A 184 -2.56 -15.88 -5.95
N ALA A 185 -2.84 -16.09 -4.66
CA ALA A 185 -2.29 -15.30 -3.57
C ALA A 185 -0.81 -15.66 -3.33
N VAL A 186 0.14 -14.86 -3.79
CA VAL A 186 1.58 -15.15 -3.58
C VAL A 186 2.06 -14.83 -2.17
N ALA A 187 1.28 -14.07 -1.42
CA ALA A 187 1.62 -13.64 -0.07
C ALA A 187 0.42 -13.72 0.88
N MET A 188 0.72 -13.75 2.17
CA MET A 188 -0.24 -13.55 3.24
C MET A 188 0.21 -12.47 4.23
N MET A 189 -0.74 -11.92 4.96
CA MET A 189 -0.49 -11.00 6.08
C MET A 189 -1.54 -11.22 7.18
N ILE A 190 -1.09 -11.42 8.41
CA ILE A 190 -1.89 -11.22 9.62
C ILE A 190 -1.32 -9.98 10.30
N SER A 191 -2.12 -8.93 10.43
CA SER A 191 -1.62 -7.63 10.84
C SER A 191 -0.89 -7.71 12.18
N ALA A 192 0.30 -7.13 12.28
CA ALA A 192 1.02 -7.01 13.55
C ALA A 192 0.23 -6.21 14.61
N LYS A 193 -0.83 -5.50 14.20
CA LYS A 193 -1.74 -4.75 15.07
C LYS A 193 -2.93 -5.57 15.58
N SER A 194 -3.07 -6.84 15.18
CA SER A 194 -4.12 -7.72 15.68
C SER A 194 -3.86 -8.20 17.11
N GLY A 195 -2.61 -8.16 17.57
CA GLY A 195 -2.22 -8.80 18.83
C GLY A 195 -2.17 -10.32 18.75
N THR A 196 -2.29 -10.93 17.55
CA THR A 196 -2.18 -12.38 17.37
C THR A 196 -0.80 -12.85 17.83
N PRO A 197 -0.72 -13.84 18.75
CA PRO A 197 0.56 -14.36 19.22
C PRO A 197 1.47 -14.85 18.10
N TYR A 198 2.78 -14.78 18.31
CA TYR A 198 3.76 -15.11 17.25
C TYR A 198 3.64 -16.57 16.82
N GLU A 199 3.49 -17.49 17.75
CA GLU A 199 3.32 -18.92 17.51
C GLU A 199 2.04 -19.25 16.73
N VAL A 200 0.98 -18.45 16.90
CA VAL A 200 -0.27 -18.56 16.15
C VAL A 200 -0.07 -18.06 14.71
N ARG A 201 0.59 -16.92 14.52
CA ARG A 201 0.98 -16.44 13.18
C ARG A 201 1.87 -17.44 12.45
N GLN A 202 2.84 -18.04 13.15
CA GLN A 202 3.71 -19.09 12.61
C GLN A 202 2.94 -20.36 12.23
N ALA A 203 1.86 -20.70 12.94
CA ALA A 203 1.00 -21.82 12.55
C ALA A 203 0.30 -21.53 11.21
N ALA A 204 -0.28 -20.33 11.03
CA ALA A 204 -0.87 -19.92 9.76
C ALA A 204 0.15 -19.90 8.61
N ILE A 205 1.35 -19.33 8.84
CA ILE A 205 2.41 -19.27 7.82
C ILE A 205 2.83 -20.67 7.37
N ARG A 206 3.04 -21.60 8.32
CA ARG A 206 3.39 -22.99 7.99
C ARG A 206 2.27 -23.67 7.21
N ARG A 207 1.02 -23.48 7.64
CA ARG A 207 -0.14 -24.04 6.94
C ARG A 207 -0.25 -23.51 5.51
N CYS A 208 -0.06 -22.21 5.30
CA CYS A 208 0.01 -21.64 3.95
C CYS A 208 1.12 -22.31 3.13
N ALA A 209 2.32 -22.47 3.69
CA ALA A 209 3.43 -23.12 2.98
C ALA A 209 3.19 -24.62 2.67
N GLU A 210 2.33 -25.32 3.41
CA GLU A 210 1.96 -26.70 3.15
C GLU A 210 0.98 -26.81 1.97
N ILE A 211 0.00 -25.90 1.89
CA ILE A 211 -1.04 -25.93 0.84
C ILE A 211 -0.57 -25.30 -0.48
N THR A 212 0.60 -24.65 -0.50
CA THR A 212 1.19 -24.04 -1.70
C THR A 212 2.35 -24.81 -2.30
N ARG A 213 2.75 -25.93 -1.67
CA ARG A 213 3.66 -26.91 -2.26
C ARG A 213 2.97 -27.76 -3.31
#